data_AF-C6XEP8-F1
#
_entry.id   AF-C6XEP8-F1
#
_cell.length_a   1.000
_cell.length_b   1.000
_cell.length_c   1.000
_cell.angle_alpha   90.00
_cell.angle_beta   90.00
_cell.angle_gamma   90.00
#
_symmetry.space_group_name_H-M   'P 1'
#
loop_
_entity.id
_entity.type
_entity.pdbx_description
1 polymer ?
#
loop_
_entity_poly.entity_id
_entity_poly.type
_entity_poly.pdbx_seq_one_letter_code
_entity_poly.pdbx_strand_id
1 'polypeptide(L)'
;MSPKMTATAIQKLKRRAKEIKKALGIKHSVALDQAAKEHGFNNWKDIESCYQNLTSSVSLLDIQNDLDSRFVRYREYVRTHASVSLVKPHITTGDIFHEVEIEGIRFAGGVSGNYPYILRRAGITGLMGDVQLGPCSIHLISETESLRAKPGYWICKYDKRQPRVYVGDLSEQGLVTLAHEFGILLPQEWVNKNVKISTFPTSMQRHLFYESPSFESLTQWCFAHPKEFESITGNSYLWDWPLRLSL
;
A
#
# COMPACT_ATOMS: atom_id res chain seq x y z
N MET A 1 13.57 -32.52 -11.63
CA MET A 1 12.26 -32.01 -11.18
C MET A 1 11.91 -32.72 -9.88
N SER A 2 11.95 -32.01 -8.74
CA SER A 2 11.50 -32.60 -7.47
C SER A 2 9.99 -32.82 -7.51
N PRO A 3 9.47 -34.01 -7.17
CA PRO A 3 8.05 -34.29 -7.24
C PRO A 3 7.26 -33.40 -6.27
N LYS A 4 6.22 -32.71 -6.78
CA LYS A 4 5.35 -31.85 -5.97
C LYS A 4 4.63 -32.70 -4.92
N MET A 5 4.87 -32.43 -3.63
CA MET A 5 4.21 -33.10 -2.52
C MET A 5 2.91 -32.39 -2.14
N THR A 6 1.79 -33.13 -2.19
CA THR A 6 0.47 -32.67 -1.74
C THR A 6 0.03 -33.43 -0.49
N ALA A 7 -0.94 -32.90 0.27
CA ALA A 7 -1.47 -33.57 1.46
C ALA A 7 -1.96 -35.00 1.16
N THR A 8 -2.60 -35.19 0.00
CA THR A 8 -3.06 -36.50 -0.48
C THR A 8 -1.88 -37.43 -0.80
N ALA A 9 -0.79 -36.92 -1.38
CA ALA A 9 0.42 -37.71 -1.64
C ALA A 9 1.08 -38.18 -0.33
N ILE A 10 1.13 -37.32 0.69
CA ILE A 10 1.66 -37.68 2.02
C ILE A 10 0.78 -38.75 2.68
N GLN A 11 -0.55 -38.66 2.56
CA GLN A 11 -1.44 -39.70 3.07
C GLN A 11 -1.24 -41.05 2.36
N LYS A 12 -1.05 -41.04 1.03
CA LYS A 12 -0.71 -42.25 0.26
C LYS A 12 0.61 -42.85 0.72
N LEU A 13 1.63 -42.02 0.96
CA LEU A 13 2.93 -42.47 1.47
C LEU A 13 2.85 -43.02 2.90
N LYS A 14 2.08 -42.40 3.79
CA LYS A 14 1.83 -42.93 5.15
C LYS A 14 1.11 -44.28 5.10
N ARG A 15 0.18 -44.47 4.16
CA ARG A 15 -0.49 -45.76 3.92
C ARG A 15 0.52 -46.81 3.43
N ARG A 16 1.37 -46.45 2.47
CA ARG A 16 2.45 -47.30 1.96
C ARG A 16 3.43 -47.71 3.05
N ALA A 17 3.84 -46.79 3.92
CA ALA A 17 4.69 -47.08 5.06
C ALA A 17 4.06 -48.07 6.06
N LYS A 18 2.73 -48.03 6.24
CA LYS A 18 2.01 -49.04 7.06
C LYS A 18 2.05 -50.42 6.43
N GLU A 19 1.92 -50.51 5.10
CA GLU A 19 2.04 -51.76 4.36
C GLU A 19 3.45 -52.36 4.46
N ILE A 20 4.48 -51.54 4.25
CA ILE A 20 5.90 -51.92 4.39
C ILE A 20 6.19 -52.41 5.81
N LYS A 21 5.70 -51.68 6.83
CA LYS A 21 5.84 -52.06 8.23
C LYS A 21 5.24 -53.46 8.50
N LYS A 22 4.03 -53.71 7.97
CA LYS A 22 3.33 -54.99 8.16
C LYS A 22 4.03 -56.15 7.44
N ALA A 23 4.55 -55.90 6.23
CA ALA A 23 5.22 -56.92 5.43
C ALA A 23 6.60 -57.31 5.98
N LEU A 24 7.39 -56.34 6.46
CA LEU A 24 8.79 -56.55 6.85
C LEU A 24 9.01 -56.62 8.37
N GLY A 25 7.99 -56.38 9.19
CA GLY A 25 8.10 -56.41 10.66
C GLY A 25 9.03 -55.32 11.23
N ILE A 26 9.32 -54.26 10.46
CA ILE A 26 10.27 -53.20 10.85
C ILE A 26 9.61 -52.08 11.68
N LYS A 27 10.43 -51.20 12.26
CA LYS A 27 9.95 -49.97 12.93
C LYS A 27 9.28 -49.05 11.91
N HIS A 28 8.25 -48.31 12.36
CA HIS A 28 7.45 -47.44 11.49
C HIS A 28 8.27 -46.29 10.87
N SER A 29 9.23 -45.74 11.62
CA SER A 29 10.14 -44.70 11.11
C SER A 29 10.98 -45.18 9.93
N VAL A 30 11.53 -46.40 10.01
CA VAL A 30 12.29 -47.01 8.92
C VAL A 30 11.39 -47.28 7.71
N ALA A 31 10.14 -47.68 7.94
CA ALA A 31 9.16 -47.85 6.86
C ALA A 31 8.76 -46.52 6.18
N LEU A 32 8.74 -45.41 6.90
CA LEU A 32 8.51 -44.07 6.35
C LEU A 32 9.69 -43.62 5.47
N ASP A 33 10.93 -43.83 5.92
CA ASP A 33 12.12 -43.53 5.12
C ASP A 33 12.19 -44.40 3.86
N GLN A 34 11.80 -45.68 3.95
CA GLN A 34 11.71 -46.58 2.80
C GLN A 34 10.67 -46.09 1.78
N ALA A 35 9.48 -45.70 2.24
CA ALA A 35 8.43 -45.14 1.38
C ALA A 35 8.86 -43.81 0.75
N ALA A 36 9.64 -42.99 1.46
CA ALA A 36 10.20 -41.75 0.94
C ALA A 36 11.22 -42.00 -0.19
N LYS A 37 12.11 -42.99 -0.01
CA LYS A 37 13.07 -43.43 -1.03
C LYS A 37 12.42 -43.97 -2.29
N GLU A 38 11.32 -44.73 -2.15
CA GLU A 38 10.51 -45.20 -3.30
C GLU A 38 10.00 -44.02 -4.16
N HIS A 39 9.92 -42.80 -3.61
CA HIS A 39 9.45 -41.59 -4.30
C HIS A 39 10.56 -40.57 -4.57
N GLY A 40 11.83 -40.97 -4.48
CA GLY A 40 12.99 -40.13 -4.84
C GLY A 40 13.43 -39.13 -3.77
N PHE A 41 13.01 -39.30 -2.52
CA PHE A 41 13.50 -38.52 -1.37
C PHE A 41 14.52 -39.32 -0.56
N ASN A 42 15.46 -38.68 0.14
CA ASN A 42 16.49 -39.44 0.88
C ASN A 42 15.92 -40.06 2.17
N ASN A 43 14.96 -39.37 2.78
CA ASN A 43 14.33 -39.75 4.05
C ASN A 43 12.96 -39.04 4.20
N TRP A 44 12.21 -39.40 5.24
CA TRP A 44 10.89 -38.82 5.50
C TRP A 44 10.93 -37.33 5.87
N LYS A 45 12.00 -36.84 6.51
CA LYS A 45 12.14 -35.41 6.87
C LYS A 45 12.22 -34.53 5.64
N ASP A 46 12.87 -34.99 4.57
CA ASP A 46 12.92 -34.24 3.30
C ASP A 46 11.51 -33.97 2.74
N ILE A 47 10.59 -34.92 2.91
CA ILE A 47 9.18 -34.79 2.52
C ILE A 47 8.45 -33.80 3.42
N GLU A 48 8.67 -33.88 4.74
CA GLU A 48 8.07 -32.94 5.70
C GLU A 48 8.53 -31.50 5.45
N SER A 49 9.83 -31.28 5.23
CA SER A 49 10.37 -29.97 4.89
C SER A 49 9.82 -29.45 3.55
N CYS A 50 9.72 -30.32 2.53
CA CYS A 50 9.15 -29.94 1.24
C CYS A 50 7.67 -29.52 1.37
N TYR A 51 6.88 -30.28 2.14
CA TYR A 51 5.48 -29.96 2.40
C TYR A 51 5.30 -28.69 3.23
N GLN A 52 6.09 -28.51 4.30
CA GLN A 52 6.07 -27.30 5.12
C GLN A 52 6.37 -26.06 4.28
N ASN A 53 7.42 -26.10 3.47
CA ASN A 53 7.77 -25.00 2.56
C ASN A 53 6.63 -24.70 1.57
N LEU A 54 6.01 -25.74 1.02
CA LEU A 54 4.87 -25.58 0.10
C LEU A 54 3.68 -24.92 0.82
N THR A 55 3.32 -25.40 2.01
CA THR A 55 2.22 -24.82 2.81
C THR A 55 2.50 -23.38 3.23
N SER A 56 3.74 -23.06 3.60
CA SER A 56 4.14 -21.68 3.91
C SER A 56 4.06 -20.79 2.67
N SER A 57 4.49 -21.27 1.51
CA SER A 57 4.41 -20.51 0.25
C SER A 57 2.96 -20.26 -0.18
N VAL A 58 2.07 -21.25 -0.04
CA VAL A 58 0.63 -21.10 -0.31
C VAL A 58 0.01 -20.11 0.66
N SER A 59 0.33 -20.22 1.96
CA SER A 59 -0.14 -19.26 2.96
C SER A 59 0.32 -17.84 2.68
N LEU A 60 1.56 -17.63 2.20
CA LEU A 60 2.05 -16.30 1.83
C LEU A 60 1.34 -15.76 0.59
N LEU A 61 1.06 -16.61 -0.39
CA LEU A 61 0.30 -16.23 -1.59
C LEU A 61 -1.14 -15.86 -1.23
N ASP A 62 -1.78 -16.60 -0.32
CA ASP A 62 -3.13 -16.30 0.16
C ASP A 62 -3.17 -14.95 0.91
N ILE A 63 -2.17 -14.66 1.74
CA ILE A 63 -2.02 -13.35 2.41
C ILE A 63 -1.86 -12.23 1.38
N GLN A 64 -1.03 -12.43 0.36
CA GLN A 64 -0.81 -11.44 -0.68
C GLN A 64 -2.10 -11.19 -1.49
N ASN A 65 -2.80 -12.24 -1.91
CA ASN A 65 -4.07 -12.14 -2.62
C ASN A 65 -5.15 -11.42 -1.81
N ASP A 66 -5.22 -11.67 -0.50
CA ASP A 66 -6.13 -10.96 0.40
C ASP A 66 -5.78 -9.45 0.50
N LEU A 67 -4.49 -9.12 0.64
CA LEU A 67 -4.02 -7.74 0.66
C LEU A 67 -4.37 -7.00 -0.64
N ASP A 68 -4.10 -7.62 -1.79
CA ASP A 68 -4.40 -7.06 -3.11
C ASP A 68 -5.90 -6.86 -3.30
N SER A 69 -6.73 -7.84 -2.89
CA SER A 69 -8.20 -7.72 -2.93
C SER A 69 -8.70 -6.57 -2.07
N ARG A 70 -8.16 -6.40 -0.85
CA ARG A 70 -8.50 -5.29 0.05
C ARG A 70 -8.08 -3.94 -0.54
N PHE A 71 -6.92 -3.87 -1.18
CA PHE A 71 -6.43 -2.65 -1.81
C PHE A 71 -7.28 -2.26 -3.03
N VAL A 72 -7.68 -3.23 -3.87
CA VAL A 72 -8.61 -2.99 -4.99
C VAL A 72 -9.93 -2.41 -4.50
N ARG A 73 -10.52 -2.99 -3.44
CA ARG A 73 -11.77 -2.47 -2.87
C ARG A 73 -11.62 -1.06 -2.30
N TYR A 74 -10.50 -0.78 -1.64
CA TYR A 74 -10.19 0.55 -1.14
C TYR A 74 -10.15 1.58 -2.27
N ARG A 75 -9.40 1.29 -3.34
CA ARG A 75 -9.30 2.18 -4.51
C ARG A 75 -10.66 2.44 -5.14
N GLU A 76 -11.45 1.39 -5.33
CA GLU A 76 -12.78 1.53 -5.92
C GLU A 76 -13.72 2.34 -5.03
N TYR A 77 -13.65 2.16 -3.71
CA TYR A 77 -14.40 2.97 -2.76
C TYR A 77 -14.04 4.45 -2.91
N VAL A 78 -12.75 4.80 -2.84
CA VAL A 78 -12.30 6.20 -2.94
C VAL A 78 -12.72 6.81 -4.29
N ARG A 79 -12.55 6.09 -5.39
CA ARG A 79 -12.90 6.54 -6.73
C ARG A 79 -14.40 6.78 -6.92
N THR A 80 -15.24 5.87 -6.42
CA THR A 80 -16.71 5.94 -6.59
C THR A 80 -17.38 6.90 -5.62
N HIS A 81 -16.75 7.16 -4.48
CA HIS A 81 -17.27 8.05 -3.45
C HIS A 81 -16.57 9.41 -3.44
N ALA A 82 -15.67 9.72 -4.38
CA ALA A 82 -15.15 11.08 -4.53
C ALA A 82 -16.17 11.96 -5.25
N SER A 83 -16.29 13.22 -4.83
CA SER A 83 -17.08 14.22 -5.55
C SER A 83 -16.21 14.90 -6.60
N VAL A 84 -16.82 15.53 -7.58
CA VAL A 84 -16.08 16.33 -8.57
C VAL A 84 -15.48 17.54 -7.87
N SER A 85 -14.14 17.58 -7.79
CA SER A 85 -13.41 18.76 -7.33
C SER A 85 -13.47 19.85 -8.38
N LEU A 86 -13.57 21.11 -7.95
CA LEU A 86 -13.39 22.24 -8.85
C LEU A 86 -11.88 22.40 -9.10
N VAL A 87 -11.41 21.76 -10.16
CA VAL A 87 -10.06 21.98 -10.69
C VAL A 87 -10.11 23.32 -11.42
N LYS A 88 -9.50 24.36 -10.85
CA LYS A 88 -9.18 25.54 -11.64
C LYS A 88 -7.88 25.25 -12.35
N PRO A 89 -7.86 25.15 -13.70
CA PRO A 89 -6.60 25.06 -14.43
C PRO A 89 -5.87 26.40 -14.25
N HIS A 90 -5.05 26.49 -13.22
CA HIS A 90 -4.03 27.51 -13.16
C HIS A 90 -2.83 26.98 -13.93
N ILE A 91 -2.32 27.83 -14.83
CA ILE A 91 -1.04 27.62 -15.50
C ILE A 91 -0.04 27.28 -14.41
N THR A 92 0.54 26.09 -14.51
CA THR A 92 1.57 25.53 -13.64
C THR A 92 2.79 26.44 -13.69
N THR A 93 2.83 27.47 -12.85
CA THR A 93 4.00 28.35 -12.74
C THR A 93 4.80 27.96 -11.51
N GLY A 94 6.09 27.68 -11.72
CA GLY A 94 7.02 27.31 -10.65
C GLY A 94 6.76 25.90 -10.13
N ASP A 95 6.84 25.75 -8.81
CA ASP A 95 6.93 24.44 -8.16
C ASP A 95 5.58 23.72 -7.98
N ILE A 96 4.46 24.30 -8.44
CA ILE A 96 3.11 23.74 -8.23
C ILE A 96 2.65 23.02 -9.49
N PHE A 97 2.28 21.74 -9.35
CA PHE A 97 1.83 20.89 -10.44
C PHE A 97 0.33 20.57 -10.40
N HIS A 98 -0.34 20.70 -9.27
CA HIS A 98 -1.76 20.37 -9.11
C HIS A 98 -2.43 21.34 -8.14
N GLU A 99 -3.65 21.77 -8.42
CA GLU A 99 -4.42 22.61 -7.49
C GLU A 99 -5.91 22.28 -7.60
N VAL A 100 -6.55 22.12 -6.43
CA VAL A 100 -7.96 21.78 -6.31
C VAL A 100 -8.61 22.58 -5.18
N GLU A 101 -9.89 22.92 -5.37
CA GLU A 101 -10.72 23.48 -4.32
C GLU A 101 -11.79 22.46 -3.91
N ILE A 102 -11.77 22.07 -2.63
CA ILE A 102 -12.68 21.08 -2.03
C ILE A 102 -13.40 21.78 -0.88
N GLU A 103 -14.73 21.90 -0.99
CA GLU A 103 -15.58 22.57 0.02
C GLU A 103 -15.10 24.00 0.37
N GLY A 104 -14.60 24.73 -0.63
CA GLY A 104 -14.06 26.08 -0.44
C GLY A 104 -12.65 26.14 0.15
N ILE A 105 -12.01 24.99 0.40
CA ILE A 105 -10.64 24.89 0.89
C ILE A 105 -9.71 24.51 -0.26
N ARG A 106 -8.62 25.28 -0.42
CA ARG A 106 -7.64 25.05 -1.48
C ARG A 106 -6.49 24.17 -1.04
N PHE A 107 -6.20 23.18 -1.86
CA PHE A 107 -5.07 22.28 -1.74
C PHE A 107 -4.22 22.35 -3.00
N ALA A 108 -2.91 22.27 -2.84
CA ALA A 108 -1.98 22.25 -3.96
C ALA A 108 -0.95 21.14 -3.81
N GLY A 109 -0.62 20.50 -4.93
CA GLY A 109 0.49 19.59 -5.10
C GLY A 109 1.67 20.35 -5.68
N GLY A 110 2.83 20.23 -5.06
CA GLY A 110 4.06 20.85 -5.55
C GLY A 110 5.28 19.95 -5.44
N VAL A 111 6.38 20.35 -6.08
CA VAL A 111 7.68 19.70 -5.98
C VAL A 111 8.60 20.58 -5.12
N SER A 112 9.14 20.04 -4.02
CA SER A 112 10.14 20.72 -3.21
C SER A 112 11.39 19.86 -3.13
N GLY A 113 12.47 20.35 -3.73
CA GLY A 113 13.65 19.53 -4.01
C GLY A 113 13.25 18.30 -4.83
N ASN A 114 13.47 17.10 -4.27
CA ASN A 114 13.14 15.84 -4.95
C ASN A 114 11.76 15.27 -4.62
N TYR A 115 10.95 15.97 -3.81
CA TYR A 115 9.76 15.40 -3.19
C TYR A 115 8.48 16.08 -3.69
N PRO A 116 7.52 15.32 -4.25
CA PRO A 116 6.17 15.82 -4.36
C PRO A 116 5.55 15.94 -2.97
N TYR A 117 4.81 17.01 -2.75
CA TYR A 117 4.16 17.32 -1.48
C TYR A 117 2.76 17.86 -1.72
N ILE A 118 1.91 17.76 -0.71
CA ILE A 118 0.61 18.42 -0.64
C ILE A 118 0.67 19.52 0.41
N LEU A 119 0.03 20.65 0.12
CA LEU A 119 -0.12 21.76 1.05
C LEU A 119 -1.57 22.26 1.09
N ARG A 120 -1.96 22.83 2.23
CA ARG A 120 -3.21 23.61 2.36
C ARG A 120 -2.89 25.10 2.28
N ARG A 121 -3.63 25.84 1.43
CA ARG A 121 -3.47 27.30 1.30
C ARG A 121 -4.43 28.06 2.21
N ALA A 122 -3.95 29.16 2.78
CA ALA A 122 -4.75 30.26 3.32
C ALA A 122 -4.71 31.44 2.33
N GLY A 123 -5.74 31.56 1.48
CA GLY A 123 -5.75 32.60 0.45
C GLY A 123 -4.69 32.38 -0.63
N ILE A 124 -4.20 33.48 -1.24
CA ILE A 124 -3.27 33.40 -2.39
C ILE A 124 -1.85 33.00 -1.95
N THR A 125 -1.36 33.54 -0.83
CA THR A 125 0.04 33.40 -0.40
C THR A 125 0.24 32.71 0.95
N GLY A 126 -0.83 32.47 1.72
CA GLY A 126 -0.72 31.86 3.04
C GLY A 126 -0.55 30.35 2.96
N LEU A 127 0.39 29.82 3.75
CA LEU A 127 0.60 28.37 3.93
C LEU A 127 0.00 27.93 5.28
N MET A 128 -0.83 26.88 5.28
CA MET A 128 -1.40 26.30 6.51
C MET A 128 -0.83 24.90 6.83
N GLY A 129 0.34 24.60 6.28
CA GLY A 129 1.07 23.35 6.45
C GLY A 129 1.23 22.59 5.15
N ASP A 130 2.28 21.76 5.10
CA ASP A 130 2.63 20.89 3.98
C ASP A 130 3.11 19.52 4.47
N VAL A 131 2.98 18.51 3.61
CA VAL A 131 3.51 17.18 3.87
C VAL A 131 3.88 16.49 2.56
N GLN A 132 5.01 15.77 2.60
CA GLN A 132 5.47 14.96 1.47
C GLN A 132 4.47 13.86 1.16
N LEU A 133 4.18 13.66 -0.13
CA LEU A 133 3.31 12.60 -0.64
C LEU A 133 4.04 11.26 -0.64
N GLY A 134 3.28 10.17 -0.53
CA GLY A 134 3.80 8.80 -0.45
C GLY A 134 3.72 8.15 0.94
N PRO A 135 4.29 8.75 2.01
CA PRO A 135 4.23 8.18 3.35
C PRO A 135 3.03 8.72 4.17
N CYS A 136 2.33 9.73 3.66
CA CYS A 136 1.31 10.46 4.42
C CYS A 136 -0.09 9.83 4.34
N SER A 137 -0.86 10.04 5.40
CA SER A 137 -2.22 9.51 5.56
C SER A 137 -3.07 10.44 6.41
N ILE A 138 -4.39 10.39 6.24
CA ILE A 138 -5.35 11.13 7.04
C ILE A 138 -5.63 10.36 8.34
N HIS A 139 -5.55 11.05 9.47
CA HIS A 139 -5.86 10.50 10.79
C HIS A 139 -6.79 11.42 11.56
N LEU A 140 -7.74 10.82 12.28
CA LEU A 140 -8.42 11.50 13.38
C LEU A 140 -7.47 11.61 14.57
N ILE A 141 -7.29 12.83 15.08
CA ILE A 141 -6.62 13.10 16.35
C ILE A 141 -7.70 13.49 17.35
N SER A 142 -7.88 12.65 18.37
CA SER A 142 -8.82 12.94 19.45
C SER A 142 -8.27 13.98 20.43
N GLU A 143 -9.16 14.55 21.25
CA GLU A 143 -8.80 15.49 22.32
C GLU A 143 -7.79 14.91 23.30
N THR A 144 -7.89 13.62 23.63
CA THR A 144 -7.02 12.95 24.61
C THR A 144 -5.65 12.59 24.03
N GLU A 145 -5.52 12.54 22.70
CA GLU A 145 -4.27 12.24 22.00
C GLU A 145 -3.46 13.49 21.68
N SER A 146 -4.07 14.67 21.81
CA SER A 146 -3.44 15.90 21.40
C SER A 146 -2.77 16.65 22.54
N LEU A 147 -1.44 16.61 22.57
CA LEU A 147 -0.64 17.53 23.39
C LEU A 147 -0.33 18.86 22.68
N ARG A 148 -0.47 18.93 21.34
CA ARG A 148 0.03 20.06 20.52
C ARG A 148 -0.77 20.38 19.25
N ALA A 149 -1.82 19.64 18.93
CA ALA A 149 -2.63 19.81 17.70
C ALA A 149 -4.10 20.12 18.03
N LYS A 150 -4.81 20.79 17.12
CA LYS A 150 -6.27 20.90 17.23
C LYS A 150 -6.90 19.51 17.06
N PRO A 151 -7.90 19.10 17.86
CA PRO A 151 -8.66 17.88 17.60
C PRO A 151 -9.31 17.89 16.21
N GLY A 152 -9.45 16.72 15.60
CA GLY A 152 -10.05 16.52 14.28
C GLY A 152 -9.12 15.83 13.29
N TYR A 153 -9.45 15.91 12.01
CA TYR A 153 -8.70 15.23 10.95
C TYR A 153 -7.45 16.00 10.53
N TRP A 154 -6.35 15.27 10.36
CA TRP A 154 -5.07 15.78 9.90
C TRP A 154 -4.47 14.88 8.83
N ILE A 155 -3.81 15.47 7.84
CA ILE A 155 -2.82 14.74 7.05
C ILE A 155 -1.54 14.69 7.87
N CYS A 156 -1.08 13.48 8.15
CA CYS A 156 0.10 13.20 8.94
C CYS A 156 1.21 12.61 8.09
N LYS A 157 2.48 12.86 8.43
CA LYS A 157 3.61 12.35 7.63
C LYS A 157 3.80 10.82 7.70
N TYR A 158 3.50 10.21 8.84
CA TYR A 158 3.61 8.75 9.03
C TYR A 158 2.52 8.19 9.94
N ASP A 159 2.20 8.92 11.00
CA ASP A 159 1.17 8.54 11.97
C ASP A 159 0.64 9.79 12.69
N LYS A 160 -0.38 9.59 13.54
CA LYS A 160 -1.03 10.64 14.35
C LYS A 160 -0.08 11.50 15.22
N ARG A 161 1.18 11.10 15.44
CA ARG A 161 2.18 11.88 16.21
C ARG A 161 2.88 12.94 15.37
N GLN A 162 2.72 12.90 14.04
CA GLN A 162 3.31 13.88 13.12
C GLN A 162 2.24 14.57 12.26
N PRO A 163 1.28 15.28 12.87
CA PRO A 163 0.31 16.09 12.14
C PRO A 163 1.01 17.21 11.38
N ARG A 164 0.58 17.46 10.14
CA ARG A 164 1.17 18.47 9.26
C ARG A 164 0.13 19.42 8.68
N VAL A 165 -0.95 18.88 8.12
CA VAL A 165 -1.98 19.67 7.44
C VAL A 165 -3.33 19.41 8.10
N TYR A 166 -3.92 20.44 8.72
CA TYR A 166 -5.25 20.30 9.31
C TYR A 166 -6.32 20.25 8.22
N VAL A 167 -7.19 19.25 8.29
CA VAL A 167 -8.27 19.01 7.33
C VAL A 167 -9.60 18.72 8.03
N GLY A 168 -9.70 18.99 9.34
CA GLY A 168 -10.92 18.78 10.13
C GLY A 168 -12.06 19.75 9.81
N ASP A 169 -11.86 20.70 8.91
CA ASP A 169 -12.91 21.58 8.39
C ASP A 169 -13.64 20.97 7.18
N LEU A 170 -13.14 19.86 6.63
CA LEU A 170 -13.79 19.11 5.54
C LEU A 170 -14.82 18.14 6.09
N SER A 171 -15.89 17.92 5.33
CA SER A 171 -16.82 16.82 5.54
C SER A 171 -16.18 15.46 5.23
N GLU A 172 -16.88 14.37 5.55
CA GLU A 172 -16.41 13.03 5.15
C GLU A 172 -16.23 12.89 3.65
N GLN A 173 -17.19 13.45 2.90
CA GLN A 173 -17.15 13.49 1.45
C GLN A 173 -15.96 14.32 0.93
N GLY A 174 -15.67 15.45 1.57
CA GLY A 174 -14.49 16.27 1.26
C GLY A 174 -13.18 15.53 1.51
N LEU A 175 -13.09 14.76 2.59
CA LEU A 175 -11.91 13.95 2.92
C LEU A 175 -11.71 12.79 1.95
N VAL A 176 -12.79 12.11 1.51
CA VAL A 176 -12.73 11.10 0.44
C VAL A 176 -12.26 11.72 -0.87
N THR A 177 -12.77 12.90 -1.21
CA THR A 177 -12.37 13.64 -2.42
C THR A 177 -10.89 14.01 -2.36
N LEU A 178 -10.43 14.55 -1.23
CA LEU A 178 -9.02 14.88 -1.01
C LEU A 178 -8.11 13.64 -1.12
N ALA A 179 -8.56 12.51 -0.56
CA ALA A 179 -7.86 11.23 -0.65
C ALA A 179 -7.73 10.73 -2.09
N HIS A 180 -8.78 10.91 -2.89
CA HIS A 180 -8.78 10.58 -4.31
C HIS A 180 -7.82 11.48 -5.10
N GLU A 181 -7.95 12.80 -4.98
CA GLU A 181 -7.17 13.78 -5.75
C GLU A 181 -5.66 13.59 -5.57
N PHE A 182 -5.22 13.35 -4.34
CA PHE A 182 -3.79 13.28 -4.00
C PHE A 182 -3.27 11.85 -3.73
N GLY A 183 -4.13 10.84 -3.84
CA GLY A 183 -3.73 9.45 -3.59
C GLY A 183 -3.21 9.21 -2.17
N ILE A 184 -3.91 9.75 -1.17
CA ILE A 184 -3.57 9.58 0.25
C ILE A 184 -4.54 8.64 0.95
N LEU A 185 -4.08 8.00 2.02
CA LEU A 185 -4.91 7.05 2.77
C LEU A 185 -5.95 7.75 3.64
N LEU A 186 -7.20 7.27 3.57
CA LEU A 186 -8.26 7.65 4.50
C LEU A 186 -8.01 7.12 5.92
N PRO A 187 -8.70 7.70 6.92
CA PRO A 187 -8.68 7.17 8.27
C PRO A 187 -9.11 5.70 8.31
N GLN A 188 -8.43 4.91 9.14
CA GLN A 188 -8.64 3.47 9.27
C GLN A 188 -10.10 3.12 9.63
N GLU A 189 -10.73 3.98 10.42
CA GLU A 189 -12.10 3.84 10.91
C GLU A 189 -13.18 3.94 9.81
N TRP A 190 -12.87 4.55 8.66
CA TRP A 190 -13.86 4.82 7.60
C TRP A 190 -13.94 3.74 6.55
N VAL A 191 -12.83 3.07 6.31
CA VAL A 191 -12.83 1.95 5.38
C VAL A 191 -13.37 0.76 6.16
N ASN A 192 -14.42 0.14 5.60
CA ASN A 192 -15.16 -1.01 6.14
C ASN A 192 -14.33 -1.82 7.13
N LYS A 193 -14.89 -2.24 8.28
CA LYS A 193 -14.21 -3.03 9.34
C LYS A 193 -13.37 -4.22 8.81
N ASN A 194 -13.66 -4.70 7.61
CA ASN A 194 -12.92 -5.75 6.90
C ASN A 194 -11.65 -5.29 6.13
N VAL A 195 -11.37 -4.00 6.02
CA VAL A 195 -10.19 -3.43 5.34
C VAL A 195 -9.33 -2.69 6.35
N LYS A 196 -8.36 -3.41 6.93
CA LYS A 196 -7.33 -2.81 7.76
C LYS A 196 -6.27 -2.09 6.90
N ILE A 197 -6.52 -0.85 6.52
CA ILE A 197 -5.59 0.04 5.82
C ILE A 197 -4.20 0.10 6.46
N SER A 198 -4.11 0.08 7.80
CA SER A 198 -2.86 0.10 8.57
C SER A 198 -1.95 -1.11 8.30
N THR A 199 -2.46 -2.12 7.59
CA THR A 199 -1.70 -3.30 7.17
C THR A 199 -1.18 -3.22 5.74
N PHE A 200 -1.52 -2.17 4.97
CA PHE A 200 -0.97 -2.01 3.63
C PHE A 200 0.53 -1.71 3.69
N PRO A 201 1.39 -2.50 3.02
CA PRO A 201 2.80 -2.21 2.86
C PRO A 201 3.00 -0.82 2.24
N THR A 202 4.07 -0.13 2.62
CA THR A 202 4.42 1.20 2.10
C THR A 202 4.42 1.24 0.57
N SER A 203 4.81 0.15 -0.11
CA SER A 203 4.76 0.05 -1.57
C SER A 203 3.36 0.19 -2.16
N MET A 204 2.34 -0.36 -1.50
CA MET A 204 0.94 -0.23 -1.93
C MET A 204 0.40 1.17 -1.64
N GLN A 205 0.77 1.76 -0.50
CA GLN A 205 0.36 3.13 -0.16
C GLN A 205 0.86 4.13 -1.20
N ARG A 206 2.12 3.97 -1.68
CA ARG A 206 2.68 4.79 -2.77
C ARG A 206 1.91 4.65 -4.08
N HIS A 207 1.36 3.47 -4.37
CA HIS A 207 0.59 3.23 -5.60
C HIS A 207 -0.66 4.11 -5.69
N LEU A 208 -1.23 4.50 -4.56
CA LEU A 208 -2.40 5.39 -4.54
C LEU A 208 -2.06 6.75 -5.16
N PHE A 209 -0.89 7.31 -4.86
CA PHE A 209 -0.43 8.54 -5.49
C PHE A 209 -0.28 8.37 -7.00
N TYR A 210 0.34 7.29 -7.46
CA TYR A 210 0.57 7.03 -8.89
C TYR A 210 -0.71 6.84 -9.72
N GLU A 211 -1.84 6.58 -9.08
CA GLU A 211 -3.15 6.46 -9.74
C GLU A 211 -4.07 7.65 -9.46
N SER A 212 -3.53 8.70 -8.82
CA SER A 212 -4.30 9.90 -8.47
C SER A 212 -4.26 10.97 -9.58
N PRO A 213 -5.29 11.83 -9.68
CA PRO A 213 -5.27 13.01 -10.54
C PRO A 213 -4.05 13.92 -10.33
N SER A 214 -3.55 14.01 -9.09
CA SER A 214 -2.36 14.80 -8.80
C SER A 214 -1.11 14.26 -9.51
N PHE A 215 -0.97 12.93 -9.67
CA PHE A 215 0.17 12.35 -10.40
C PHE A 215 0.04 12.54 -11.91
N GLU A 216 -1.17 12.50 -12.46
CA GLU A 216 -1.40 12.89 -13.86
C GLU A 216 -0.98 14.35 -14.09
N SER A 217 -1.29 15.23 -13.14
CA SER A 217 -0.90 16.64 -13.21
C SER A 217 0.62 16.84 -13.03
N LEU A 218 1.27 16.05 -12.17
CA LEU A 218 2.74 16.01 -12.03
C LEU A 218 3.40 15.58 -13.34
N THR A 219 2.83 14.58 -14.02
CA THR A 219 3.30 14.10 -15.31
C THR A 219 3.29 15.22 -16.35
N GLN A 220 2.16 15.94 -16.45
CA GLN A 220 2.04 17.11 -17.33
C GLN A 220 3.02 18.23 -16.97
N TRP A 221 3.22 18.49 -15.67
CA TRP A 221 4.17 19.47 -15.18
C TRP A 221 5.61 19.13 -15.59
N CYS A 222 6.02 17.87 -15.48
CA CYS A 222 7.36 17.42 -15.90
C CYS A 222 7.62 17.64 -17.38
N PHE A 223 6.61 17.39 -18.24
CA PHE A 223 6.73 17.69 -19.67
C PHE A 223 6.85 19.19 -19.95
N ALA A 224 6.22 20.04 -19.14
CA ALA A 224 6.32 21.49 -19.26
C ALA A 224 7.63 22.07 -18.66
N HIS A 225 8.26 21.36 -17.72
CA HIS A 225 9.42 21.81 -16.95
C HIS A 225 10.58 20.79 -17.00
N PRO A 226 11.16 20.51 -18.19
CA PRO A 226 12.13 19.44 -18.35
C PRO A 226 13.44 19.70 -17.58
N LYS A 227 13.88 20.95 -17.45
CA LYS A 227 15.14 21.28 -16.74
C LYS A 227 15.01 21.03 -15.24
N GLU A 228 13.87 21.41 -14.67
CA GLU A 228 13.52 21.19 -13.29
C GLU A 228 13.43 19.68 -13.04
N PHE A 229 12.77 18.94 -13.93
CA PHE A 229 12.68 17.47 -13.84
C PHE A 229 14.05 16.77 -13.92
N GLU A 230 14.94 17.15 -14.84
CA GLU A 230 16.29 16.58 -14.98
C GLU A 230 17.14 16.77 -13.72
N SER A 231 16.86 17.80 -12.92
CA SER A 231 17.57 18.07 -11.67
C SER A 231 17.15 17.17 -10.50
N ILE A 232 16.02 16.48 -10.64
CA ILE A 232 15.44 15.65 -9.58
C ILE A 232 16.22 14.34 -9.48
N THR A 233 16.79 14.12 -8.30
CA THR A 233 17.46 12.87 -7.96
C THR A 233 16.51 12.00 -7.13
N GLY A 234 16.68 10.66 -7.18
CA GLY A 234 15.79 9.74 -6.47
C GLY A 234 15.56 10.12 -5.00
N ASN A 235 14.36 9.88 -4.46
CA ASN A 235 13.93 10.33 -3.14
C ASN A 235 13.51 9.16 -2.24
N SER A 236 13.47 9.25 -0.91
CA SER A 236 13.19 8.05 -0.07
C SER A 236 11.72 7.58 -0.01
N TYR A 237 10.76 8.41 -0.43
CA TYR A 237 9.32 8.18 -0.18
C TYR A 237 8.52 7.76 -1.41
N LEU A 238 8.92 8.25 -2.58
CA LEU A 238 8.38 7.99 -3.90
C LEU A 238 9.57 7.84 -4.89
N TRP A 239 10.63 7.14 -4.49
CA TRP A 239 11.91 7.09 -5.20
C TRP A 239 11.81 6.80 -6.71
N ASP A 240 10.79 6.06 -7.13
CA ASP A 240 10.54 5.63 -8.50
C ASP A 240 9.58 6.53 -9.28
N TRP A 241 9.07 7.62 -8.69
CA TRP A 241 8.13 8.51 -9.38
C TRP A 241 8.72 9.10 -10.68
N PRO A 242 10.01 9.53 -10.75
CA PRO A 242 10.56 10.03 -12.00
C PRO A 242 10.70 8.92 -13.06
N LEU A 243 11.01 7.69 -12.64
CA LEU A 243 11.15 6.54 -13.54
C LEU A 243 9.82 6.16 -14.19
N ARG A 244 8.71 6.36 -13.48
CA ARG A 244 7.35 6.11 -13.98
C ARG A 244 6.89 7.09 -15.06
N LEU A 245 7.59 8.22 -15.22
CA LEU A 245 7.30 9.23 -16.25
C LEU A 245 8.07 9.00 -17.55
N SER A 246 9.02 8.05 -17.56
CA SER A 246 9.90 7.75 -18.70
C SER A 246 9.40 6.62 -19.63
N LEU A 247 8.10 6.30 -19.55
CA LEU A 247 7.38 5.36 -20.43
C LEU A 247 6.47 6.11 -21.41
#